data_AF-A0A8T4G5W3-F1
#
_entry.id   AF-A0A8T4G5W3-F1
#
_cell.length_a   1.000
_cell.length_b   1.000
_cell.length_c   1.000
_cell.angle_alpha   90.00
_cell.angle_beta   90.00
_cell.angle_gamma   90.00
#
_symmetry.space_group_name_H-M   'P 1'
#
loop_
_entity.id
_entity.type
_entity.pdbx_description
1 polymer ?
#
loop_
_entity_poly.entity_id
_entity_poly.type
_entity_poly.pdbx_seq_one_letter_code
_entity_poly.pdbx_strand_id
1 'polypeptide(L)'
;MVGISWQILFAIVGVIAGFVLTDKILDRKGYRSREILRRMELEELCSHLKSKYLVNVAAITGDKKIVNGVDDYELDEIRTLMRSMGNDEILLVSGSDYKYAMARKGVFIFIKGKFVSLEDFSKVWKLVKTSILGVEG
;
A
#
# COMPACT_ATOMS: atom_id res chain seq x y z
N MET A 1 12.48 25.88 15.31
CA MET A 1 12.33 24.66 14.50
C MET A 1 10.88 24.20 14.58
N VAL A 2 9.97 24.75 13.76
CA VAL A 2 8.50 24.41 13.77
C VAL A 2 7.94 24.29 12.34
N GLY A 3 8.79 24.26 11.30
CA GLY A 3 8.34 24.36 9.90
C GLY A 3 8.08 23.04 9.16
N ILE A 4 8.64 21.91 9.63
CA ILE A 4 8.69 20.67 8.85
C ILE A 4 7.52 19.72 9.20
N SER A 5 7.06 19.71 10.45
CA SER A 5 5.98 18.80 10.91
C SER A 5 4.63 19.06 10.24
N TRP A 6 4.36 20.29 9.81
CA TRP A 6 3.06 20.64 9.21
C TRP A 6 2.98 20.33 7.71
N GLN A 7 4.11 20.35 7.00
CA GLN A 7 4.17 20.01 5.58
C GLN A 7 3.98 18.51 5.34
N ILE A 8 4.50 17.67 6.24
CA ILE A 8 4.32 16.21 6.19
C ILE A 8 2.84 15.85 6.43
N LEU A 9 2.19 16.52 7.38
CA LEU A 9 0.77 16.31 7.67
C LEU A 9 -0.13 16.67 6.47
N PHE A 10 0.15 17.79 5.80
CA PHE A 10 -0.60 18.17 4.58
C PHE A 10 -0.31 17.27 3.38
N ALA A 11 0.91 16.75 3.23
CA ALA A 11 1.22 15.77 2.19
C ALA A 11 0.39 14.48 2.40
N ILE A 12 0.28 14.01 3.64
CA ILE A 12 -0.51 12.81 3.98
C ILE A 12 -2.00 13.04 3.73
N VAL A 13 -2.56 14.17 4.20
CA VAL A 13 -3.99 14.50 4.00
C VAL A 13 -4.28 14.75 2.51
N GLY A 14 -3.39 15.42 1.78
CA GLY A 14 -3.54 15.67 0.34
C GLY A 14 -3.49 14.39 -0.48
N VAL A 15 -2.63 13.43 -0.10
CA VAL A 15 -2.56 12.11 -0.71
C VAL A 15 -3.82 11.30 -0.43
N ILE A 16 -4.26 11.22 0.84
CA ILE A 16 -5.51 10.51 1.22
C ILE A 16 -6.72 11.14 0.54
N ALA A 17 -6.86 12.47 0.58
CA ALA A 17 -7.97 13.19 -0.04
C ALA A 17 -7.94 13.06 -1.57
N GLY A 18 -6.77 13.11 -2.19
CA GLY A 18 -6.58 12.88 -3.62
C GLY A 18 -6.94 11.45 -4.04
N PHE A 19 -6.62 10.45 -3.22
CA PHE A 19 -7.06 9.07 -3.44
C PHE A 19 -8.57 8.91 -3.33
N VAL A 20 -9.20 9.49 -2.29
CA VAL A 20 -10.66 9.45 -2.12
C VAL A 20 -11.40 10.20 -3.24
N LEU A 21 -10.85 11.34 -3.71
CA LEU A 21 -11.44 12.07 -4.83
C LEU A 21 -11.31 11.28 -6.14
N THR A 22 -10.13 10.72 -6.40
CA THR A 22 -9.88 9.86 -7.58
C THR A 22 -10.79 8.64 -7.56
N ASP A 23 -11.01 8.05 -6.39
CA ASP A 23 -11.93 6.93 -6.20
C ASP A 23 -13.37 7.31 -6.56
N LYS A 24 -13.85 8.48 -6.09
CA LYS A 24 -15.17 9.02 -6.48
C LYS A 24 -15.27 9.32 -7.97
N ILE A 25 -14.21 9.82 -8.60
CA ILE A 25 -14.20 10.12 -10.05
C ILE A 25 -14.24 8.83 -10.87
N LEU A 26 -13.52 7.79 -10.46
CA LEU A 26 -13.52 6.48 -11.10
C LEU A 26 -14.86 5.76 -10.95
N ASP A 27 -15.50 5.88 -9.78
CA ASP A 27 -16.84 5.34 -9.52
C ASP A 27 -17.90 6.01 -10.43
N ARG A 28 -17.81 7.33 -10.60
CA ARG A 28 -18.71 8.09 -11.49
C ARG A 28 -18.52 7.77 -12.98
N LYS A 29 -17.35 7.28 -13.38
CA LYS A 29 -17.05 6.90 -14.78
C LYS A 29 -17.44 5.47 -15.13
N GLY A 30 -18.06 4.71 -14.23
CA GLY A 30 -18.57 3.37 -14.53
C GLY A 30 -17.48 2.30 -14.63
N TYR A 31 -16.25 2.59 -14.20
CA TYR A 31 -15.13 1.62 -14.13
C TYR A 31 -15.24 0.66 -12.96
N ARG A 32 -16.45 0.38 -12.47
CA ARG A 32 -16.71 -0.82 -11.69
C ARG A 32 -16.76 -2.01 -12.63
N SER A 33 -15.63 -2.29 -13.30
CA SER A 33 -15.40 -3.62 -13.82
C SER A 33 -15.58 -4.54 -12.62
N ARG A 34 -16.51 -5.50 -12.71
CA ARG A 34 -16.72 -6.53 -11.70
C ARG A 34 -15.50 -7.47 -11.65
N GLU A 35 -14.29 -6.95 -11.46
CA GLU A 35 -13.23 -7.74 -10.85
C GLU A 35 -13.68 -7.90 -9.40
N ILE A 36 -14.29 -9.05 -9.13
CA ILE A 36 -14.52 -9.53 -7.79
C ILE A 36 -13.17 -9.42 -7.09
N LEU A 37 -13.00 -8.42 -6.22
CA LEU A 37 -11.92 -8.33 -5.25
C LEU A 37 -12.11 -9.49 -4.29
N ARG A 38 -11.82 -10.69 -4.78
CA ARG A 38 -11.90 -11.93 -4.02
C ARG A 38 -10.88 -11.77 -2.91
N ARG A 39 -11.27 -12.12 -1.69
CA ARG A 39 -10.36 -12.11 -0.55
C ARG A 39 -9.25 -13.10 -0.86
N MET A 40 -8.07 -12.59 -1.22
CA MET A 40 -6.90 -13.41 -1.52
C MET A 40 -6.20 -13.75 -0.22
N GLU A 41 -5.74 -14.98 -0.09
CA GLU A 41 -4.82 -15.32 0.99
C GLU A 41 -3.51 -14.53 0.82
N LEU A 42 -2.80 -14.26 1.92
CA LEU A 42 -1.62 -13.39 1.92
C LEU A 42 -0.55 -13.85 0.91
N GLU A 43 -0.37 -15.17 0.78
CA GLU A 43 0.56 -15.81 -0.17
C GLU A 43 0.12 -15.58 -1.63
N GLU A 44 -1.17 -15.77 -1.91
CA GLU A 44 -1.78 -15.54 -3.22
C GLU A 44 -1.70 -14.06 -3.61
N LEU A 45 -1.97 -13.15 -2.67
CA LEU A 45 -1.82 -11.71 -2.84
C LEU A 45 -0.39 -11.35 -3.23
N CYS A 46 0.61 -11.85 -2.50
CA CYS A 46 2.01 -11.58 -2.79
C CYS A 46 2.43 -12.08 -4.17
N SER A 47 2.00 -13.29 -4.55
CA SER A 47 2.26 -13.86 -5.87
C SER A 47 1.58 -13.05 -6.99
N HIS A 48 0.33 -12.62 -6.76
CA HIS A 48 -0.43 -11.81 -7.71
C HIS A 48 0.19 -10.43 -7.93
N LEU A 49 0.61 -9.76 -6.85
CA LEU A 49 1.30 -8.48 -6.92
C LEU A 49 2.61 -8.59 -7.72
N LYS A 50 3.39 -9.63 -7.47
CA LYS A 50 4.65 -9.87 -8.20
C LYS A 50 4.41 -10.17 -9.69
N SER A 51 3.42 -10.99 -10.02
CA SER A 51 3.19 -11.44 -11.40
C SER A 51 2.44 -10.43 -12.26
N LYS A 52 1.35 -9.83 -11.76
CA LYS A 52 0.50 -8.90 -12.53
C LYS A 52 1.04 -7.48 -12.52
N TYR A 53 1.60 -7.03 -11.40
CA TYR A 53 2.05 -5.64 -11.23
C TYR A 53 3.58 -5.49 -11.22
N LEU A 54 4.34 -6.60 -11.30
CA LEU A 54 5.80 -6.60 -11.32
C LEU A 54 6.42 -5.85 -10.13
N VAL A 55 5.75 -5.87 -8.98
CA VAL A 55 6.22 -5.22 -7.76
C VAL A 55 6.89 -6.23 -6.82
N ASN A 56 7.91 -5.74 -6.12
CA ASN A 56 8.50 -6.45 -4.99
C ASN A 56 7.57 -6.33 -3.78
N VAL A 57 7.42 -7.41 -3.03
CA VAL A 57 6.47 -7.49 -1.92
C VAL A 57 7.07 -8.28 -0.78
N ALA A 58 6.81 -7.82 0.44
CA ALA A 58 7.07 -8.57 1.65
C ALA A 58 5.84 -8.50 2.55
N ALA A 59 5.46 -9.62 3.15
CA ALA A 59 4.34 -9.70 4.06
C ALA A 59 4.71 -10.54 5.29
N ILE A 60 4.36 -10.06 6.47
CA ILE A 60 4.66 -10.67 7.75
C ILE A 60 3.35 -10.80 8.54
N THR A 61 3.01 -12.01 8.99
CA THR A 61 1.85 -12.28 9.82
C THR A 61 2.20 -13.35 10.86
N GLY A 62 2.19 -12.98 12.15
CA GLY A 62 2.67 -13.88 13.22
C GLY A 62 4.06 -14.43 12.90
N ASP A 63 4.16 -15.77 12.78
CA ASP A 63 5.40 -16.49 12.45
C ASP A 63 5.66 -16.64 10.95
N LYS A 64 4.71 -16.27 10.09
CA LYS A 64 4.86 -16.35 8.63
C LYS A 64 5.51 -15.07 8.10
N LYS A 65 6.60 -15.23 7.37
CA LYS A 65 7.29 -14.16 6.62
C LYS A 65 7.42 -14.58 5.15
N ILE A 66 6.82 -13.80 4.26
CA ILE A 66 6.88 -13.96 2.80
C ILE A 66 7.68 -12.79 2.26
N VAL A 67 8.76 -13.05 1.55
CA VAL A 67 9.62 -12.00 0.98
C VAL A 67 9.90 -12.31 -0.48
N ASN A 68 9.63 -11.32 -1.34
CA ASN A 68 9.83 -11.41 -2.78
C ASN A 68 10.47 -10.11 -3.29
N GLY A 69 11.78 -10.14 -3.51
CA GLY A 69 12.53 -9.01 -4.08
C GLY A 69 12.66 -7.80 -3.16
N VAL A 70 12.50 -8.00 -1.85
CA VAL A 70 12.69 -7.00 -0.80
C VAL A 70 13.80 -7.49 0.12
N ASP A 71 14.67 -6.58 0.54
CA ASP A 71 15.73 -6.88 1.50
C ASP A 71 15.27 -6.65 2.95
N ASP A 72 15.87 -7.37 3.90
CA ASP A 72 15.55 -7.29 5.32
C ASP A 72 15.90 -5.92 5.92
N TYR A 73 16.96 -5.27 5.41
CA TYR A 73 17.29 -3.91 5.81
C TYR A 73 16.18 -2.91 5.42
N GLU A 74 15.63 -3.02 4.21
CA GLU A 74 14.53 -2.15 3.76
C GLU A 74 13.27 -2.34 4.62
N LEU A 75 13.01 -3.58 5.06
CA LEU A 75 11.91 -3.90 5.96
C LEU A 75 12.09 -3.28 7.34
N ASP A 76 13.30 -3.33 7.91
CA ASP A 76 13.57 -2.74 9.22
C ASP A 76 13.54 -1.22 9.17
N GLU A 77 14.05 -0.62 8.08
CA GLU A 77 13.99 0.83 7.84
C GLU A 77 12.52 1.31 7.81
N ILE A 78 11.67 0.68 7.00
CA ILE A 78 10.28 1.13 6.85
C ILE A 78 9.46 0.87 8.12
N ARG A 79 9.71 -0.24 8.84
CA ARG A 79 9.05 -0.51 10.14
C ARG A 79 9.47 0.50 11.20
N THR A 80 10.75 0.87 11.24
CA THR A 80 11.25 1.90 12.14
C THR A 80 10.63 3.25 11.82
N LEU A 81 10.53 3.59 10.54
CA LEU A 81 9.88 4.82 10.08
C LEU A 81 8.41 4.86 10.51
N MET A 82 7.63 3.81 10.23
CA MET A 82 6.22 3.73 10.63
C MET A 82 6.04 3.85 12.15
N ARG A 83 6.87 3.16 12.95
CA ARG A 83 6.85 3.26 14.42
C ARG A 83 7.18 4.67 14.89
N SER A 84 8.20 5.30 14.30
CA SER A 84 8.62 6.67 14.66
C SER A 84 7.55 7.72 14.36
N MET A 85 6.75 7.49 13.32
CA MET A 85 5.66 8.38 12.91
C MET A 85 4.34 8.05 13.61
N GLY A 86 4.24 6.92 14.31
CA GLY A 86 3.00 6.45 14.92
C GLY A 86 1.89 6.14 13.90
N ASN A 87 2.25 5.73 12.68
CA ASN A 87 1.31 5.49 11.59
C ASN A 87 1.27 4.00 11.20
N ASP A 88 0.05 3.51 10.98
CA ASP A 88 -0.24 2.15 10.53
C ASP A 88 -0.15 1.99 9.00
N GLU A 89 0.03 3.08 8.27
CA GLU A 89 0.10 3.11 6.80
C GLU A 89 1.03 4.24 6.35
N ILE A 90 1.88 3.96 5.36
CA ILE A 90 2.77 4.96 4.77
C ILE A 90 2.91 4.72 3.26
N LEU A 91 2.95 5.82 2.51
CA LEU A 91 3.28 5.83 1.10
C LEU A 91 4.42 6.82 0.87
N LEU A 92 5.54 6.33 0.33
CA LEU A 92 6.67 7.14 -0.10
C LEU A 92 6.75 7.09 -1.62
N VAL A 93 6.79 8.27 -2.26
CA VAL A 93 6.83 8.41 -3.71
C VAL A 93 8.07 9.20 -4.10
N SER A 94 8.89 8.62 -4.98
CA SER A 94 10.06 9.27 -5.56
C SER A 94 10.05 9.09 -7.07
N GLY A 95 9.44 10.04 -7.80
CA GLY A 95 9.23 9.91 -9.24
C GLY A 95 8.24 8.78 -9.55
N SER A 96 8.69 7.76 -10.30
CA SER A 96 7.90 6.56 -10.58
C SER A 96 8.14 5.42 -9.60
N ASP A 97 9.03 5.58 -8.62
CA ASP A 97 9.29 4.59 -7.58
C ASP A 97 8.37 4.81 -6.38
N TYR A 98 7.57 3.80 -6.05
CA TYR A 98 6.63 3.81 -4.94
C TYR A 98 7.03 2.76 -3.92
N LYS A 99 7.07 3.18 -2.65
CA LYS A 99 7.18 2.30 -1.49
C LYS A 99 5.94 2.48 -0.63
N TYR A 100 5.16 1.42 -0.49
CA TYR A 100 3.94 1.41 0.29
C TYR A 100 4.06 0.39 1.40
N ALA A 101 3.74 0.78 2.63
CA ALA A 101 3.70 -0.13 3.76
C ALA A 101 2.41 0.05 4.56
N MET A 102 1.88 -1.05 5.07
CA MET A 102 0.72 -1.06 5.94
C MET A 102 0.92 -2.12 7.03
N ALA A 103 0.60 -1.76 8.27
CA ALA A 103 0.60 -2.62 9.44
C ALA A 103 -0.80 -2.57 10.08
N ARG A 104 -1.57 -3.65 9.99
CA ARG A 104 -2.91 -3.69 10.59
C ARG A 104 -3.33 -5.11 10.96
N LYS A 105 -4.03 -5.24 12.10
CA LYS A 105 -4.55 -6.54 12.60
C LYS A 105 -3.47 -7.65 12.68
N GLY A 106 -2.25 -7.30 13.08
CA GLY A 106 -1.13 -8.25 13.18
C GLY A 106 -0.48 -8.64 11.84
N VAL A 107 -0.93 -8.07 10.73
CA VAL A 107 -0.35 -8.24 9.40
C VAL A 107 0.44 -6.99 9.04
N PHE A 108 1.68 -7.17 8.60
CA PHE A 108 2.49 -6.14 7.98
C PHE A 108 2.70 -6.49 6.52
N ILE A 109 2.49 -5.53 5.61
CA ILE A 109 2.81 -5.67 4.19
C ILE A 109 3.65 -4.48 3.75
N PHE A 110 4.62 -4.76 2.90
CA PHE A 110 5.47 -3.79 2.25
C PHE A 110 5.52 -4.09 0.76
N ILE A 111 5.35 -3.06 -0.06
CA ILE A 111 5.35 -3.15 -1.51
C ILE A 111 6.31 -2.09 -2.04
N LYS A 112 7.19 -2.49 -2.94
CA LYS A 112 8.13 -1.60 -3.62
C LYS A 112 8.07 -1.89 -5.11
N GLY A 113 7.85 -0.88 -5.91
CA GLY A 113 7.82 -1.06 -7.35
C GLY A 113 7.69 0.24 -8.11
N LYS A 114 7.83 0.13 -9.43
CA LYS A 114 7.62 1.25 -10.34
C LYS A 114 6.19 1.23 -10.84
N PHE A 115 5.46 2.32 -10.59
CA PHE A 115 4.13 2.50 -11.15
C PHE A 115 4.19 3.57 -12.23
N VAL A 116 3.65 3.22 -13.41
CA VAL A 116 3.57 4.14 -14.55
C VAL A 116 2.51 5.22 -14.28
N SER A 117 1.49 4.90 -13.47
CA SER A 117 0.42 5.82 -13.12
C SER A 117 -0.05 5.65 -11.67
N LEU A 118 -0.64 6.71 -11.11
CA LEU A 118 -1.38 6.65 -9.84
C LEU A 118 -2.58 5.70 -9.91
N GLU A 119 -3.13 5.47 -11.09
CA GLU A 119 -4.23 4.52 -11.30
C GLU A 119 -3.79 3.09 -10.98
N ASP A 120 -2.62 2.68 -11.49
CA ASP A 120 -2.06 1.35 -11.24
C ASP A 120 -1.76 1.13 -9.75
N PHE A 121 -1.21 2.16 -9.10
CA PHE A 121 -1.02 2.13 -7.66
C PHE A 121 -2.36 2.02 -6.92
N SER A 122 -3.40 2.76 -7.33
CA SER A 122 -4.72 2.70 -6.68
C SER A 122 -5.34 1.30 -6.72
N LYS A 123 -5.12 0.54 -7.79
CA LYS A 123 -5.58 -0.85 -7.93
C LYS A 123 -4.86 -1.76 -6.94
N VAL A 124 -3.53 -1.64 -6.85
CA VAL A 124 -2.72 -2.38 -5.87
C VAL A 124 -3.12 -2.03 -4.44
N TRP A 125 -3.27 -0.74 -4.15
CA TRP A 125 -3.67 -0.24 -2.84
C TRP A 125 -5.03 -0.78 -2.41
N LYS A 126 -6.04 -0.73 -3.28
CA LYS A 126 -7.37 -1.31 -3.03
C LYS A 126 -7.32 -2.82 -2.80
N LEU A 127 -6.54 -3.54 -3.60
CA LEU A 127 -6.35 -4.99 -3.46
C LEU A 127 -5.79 -5.33 -2.07
N VAL A 128 -4.75 -4.61 -1.65
CA VAL A 128 -4.09 -4.81 -0.36
C VAL A 128 -5.01 -4.46 0.79
N LYS A 129 -5.67 -3.29 0.76
CA LYS A 129 -6.64 -2.90 1.79
C LYS A 129 -7.77 -3.91 1.91
N THR A 130 -8.32 -4.38 0.80
CA THR A 130 -9.42 -5.36 0.82
C THR A 130 -8.98 -6.70 1.42
N SER A 131 -7.76 -7.14 1.11
CA SER A 131 -7.19 -8.40 1.59
C SER A 131 -6.86 -8.34 3.09
N ILE A 132 -6.29 -7.23 3.56
CA ILE A 132 -5.85 -7.06 4.96
C ILE A 132 -7.00 -6.67 5.88
N LEU A 133 -7.87 -5.76 5.46
CA LEU A 133 -8.96 -5.30 6.31
C LEU A 133 -10.08 -6.33 6.39
N GLY A 134 -10.29 -7.10 5.31
CA GLY A 134 -11.60 -7.69 5.01
C GLY A 134 -12.58 -6.54 4.76
N VAL A 135 -13.47 -6.67 3.78
CA VAL A 135 -14.53 -5.68 3.59
C VAL A 135 -15.33 -5.59 4.89
N GLU A 136 -15.19 -4.48 5.63
CA GLU A 136 -16.31 -4.00 6.45
C GLU A 136 -17.37 -3.64 5.42
N GLY A 137 -18.41 -4.48 5.38
CA GLY A 137 -19.57 -4.32 4.52
C GLY A 137 -20.37 -3.07 4.85
#